data_AF-A0A8T0TFI1-F1
#
_entry.id   AF-A0A8T0TFI1-F1
#
_cell.length_a   1.000
_cell.length_b   1.000
_cell.length_c   1.000
_cell.angle_alpha   90.00
_cell.angle_beta   90.00
_cell.angle_gamma   90.00
#
_symmetry.space_group_name_H-M   'P 1'
#
loop_
_entity.id
_entity.type
_entity.pdbx_description
1 polymer ?
#
loop_
_entity_poly.entity_id
_entity_poly.type
_entity_poly.pdbx_seq_one_letter_code
_entity_poly.pdbx_strand_id
1 'polypeptide(L)'
;MPLPVHCHSQRLWPLDMAMDAQRAEQSSSTVAVTNSSIKCVIATGNGGLVSSHQDGKIRVWHPAARRNGHLALRTVLPTAADRLRTFLFPGSYVEVRRHRKRTWVHHADAVAALALSPDGAEMYSVSWDRSLKVWRLPSLRCAQSVAAAHGDAINAVAASADGHVFTGSADGTVRAWRRRPGQRKLSLAGTMERHTAAVNALALGVGGTVLYSGACDRCVVVWECCAGGGVAAAAAATLRGHTKAVLCLAAAGDVVCSGSADRTVRVWRRGAAEAGSTYTCLAVLDSHAGAVKSLALVRKPGGDHDDGPCDGCCCSAAHVCSGSLDCDVKIWRVTVSCLRVP
;
A
#
# COMPACT_ATOMS: atom_id res chain seq x y z
N MET A 1 29.43 -1.18 -20.68
CA MET A 1 29.70 -0.12 -19.69
C MET A 1 28.35 0.41 -19.20
N PRO A 2 28.07 0.45 -17.88
CA PRO A 2 26.81 1.02 -17.41
C PRO A 2 26.91 2.56 -17.42
N LEU A 3 25.96 3.21 -18.08
CA LEU A 3 25.83 4.67 -18.11
C LEU A 3 25.38 5.19 -16.72
N PRO A 4 25.78 6.41 -16.34
CA PRO A 4 25.56 6.94 -15.00
C PRO A 4 24.09 7.30 -14.75
N VAL A 5 23.46 6.65 -13.77
CA VAL A 5 22.16 7.06 -13.21
C VAL A 5 22.36 8.35 -12.42
N HIS A 6 21.83 9.47 -12.92
CA HIS A 6 21.89 10.75 -12.22
C HIS A 6 20.77 10.82 -11.18
N CYS A 7 21.07 10.44 -9.95
CA CYS A 7 20.16 10.62 -8.81
C CYS A 7 20.44 11.98 -8.16
N HIS A 8 19.65 13.00 -8.54
CA HIS A 8 19.66 14.26 -7.80
C HIS A 8 18.73 14.14 -6.59
N SER A 9 19.32 13.96 -5.40
CA SER A 9 18.63 14.30 -4.15
C SER A 9 18.53 15.82 -4.09
N GLN A 10 17.38 16.38 -4.47
CA GLN A 10 17.12 17.78 -4.16
C GLN A 10 16.70 17.88 -2.69
N ARG A 11 17.62 18.34 -1.83
CA ARG A 11 17.21 19.11 -0.66
C ARG A 11 16.60 20.40 -1.20
N LEU A 12 15.28 20.51 -1.16
CA LEU A 12 14.61 21.78 -1.41
C LEU A 12 14.88 22.71 -0.23
N TRP A 13 16.06 23.34 -0.19
CA TRP A 13 16.32 24.63 0.46
C TRP A 13 17.54 25.28 -0.21
N PRO A 14 17.37 26.40 -0.93
CA PRO A 14 18.46 27.37 -1.03
C PRO A 14 17.98 28.79 -0.72
N LEU A 15 18.64 29.46 0.21
CA LEU A 15 19.36 30.72 -0.02
C LEU A 15 19.98 31.20 1.31
N ASP A 16 21.18 31.75 1.20
CA ASP A 16 22.01 32.29 2.27
C ASP A 16 21.20 33.15 3.26
N MET A 17 21.17 32.70 4.52
CA MET A 17 20.83 33.54 5.66
C MET A 17 22.04 33.56 6.58
N ALA A 18 22.91 34.53 6.33
CA ALA A 18 23.79 35.04 7.37
C ALA A 18 22.92 35.38 8.59
N MET A 19 23.34 34.85 9.74
CA MET A 19 22.85 35.11 11.10
C MET A 19 21.61 36.02 11.23
N ASP A 20 20.44 35.41 11.35
CA ASP A 20 19.40 35.93 12.23
C ASP A 20 18.62 34.77 12.87
N ALA A 21 18.80 34.63 14.18
CA ALA A 21 18.14 33.65 15.01
C ALA A 21 16.68 34.07 15.25
N GLN A 22 15.82 33.93 14.24
CA GLN A 22 14.38 33.96 14.40
C GLN A 22 13.78 32.59 14.08
N ARG A 23 13.54 31.86 15.17
CA ARG A 23 12.55 30.80 15.40
C ARG A 23 11.61 30.59 14.20
N ALA A 24 11.97 29.67 13.30
CA ALA A 24 11.06 29.15 12.30
C ALA A 24 9.91 28.40 13.02
N GLU A 25 8.77 29.07 13.16
CA GLU A 25 7.51 28.39 13.48
C GLU A 25 7.19 27.43 12.33
N GLN A 26 7.51 26.16 12.51
CA GLN A 26 6.96 25.07 11.71
C GLN A 26 5.45 25.12 11.88
N SER A 27 4.75 25.73 10.92
CA SER A 27 3.30 25.68 10.80
C SER A 27 2.88 24.25 10.45
N SER A 28 2.85 23.39 11.47
CA SER A 28 2.28 22.05 11.36
C SER A 28 0.79 22.19 11.06
N SER A 29 0.42 22.15 9.78
CA SER A 29 -0.96 22.23 9.31
C SER A 29 -1.67 20.91 9.58
N THR A 30 -1.89 20.63 10.87
CA THR A 30 -2.61 19.44 11.33
C THR A 30 -4.06 19.49 10.85
N VAL A 31 -4.42 18.60 9.91
CA VAL A 31 -5.76 18.56 9.30
C VAL A 31 -6.80 17.83 10.14
N ALA A 32 -6.38 16.87 10.96
CA ALA A 32 -7.19 16.11 11.93
C ALA A 32 -6.32 15.43 13.00
N VAL A 33 -6.85 15.29 14.23
CA VAL A 33 -6.18 14.63 15.37
C VAL A 33 -6.95 13.39 15.80
N THR A 34 -6.23 12.32 16.18
CA THR A 34 -6.84 11.05 16.63
C THR A 34 -6.15 10.51 17.87
N ASN A 35 -6.90 9.85 18.75
CA ASN A 35 -6.37 9.30 20.02
C ASN A 35 -5.75 7.89 19.87
N SER A 36 -5.42 7.48 18.65
CA SER A 36 -4.80 6.17 18.38
C SER A 36 -3.88 6.27 17.18
N SER A 37 -2.72 5.61 17.27
CA SER A 37 -1.78 5.47 16.16
C SER A 37 -2.50 5.01 14.89
N ILE A 38 -2.29 5.76 13.80
CA ILE A 38 -2.78 5.46 12.46
C ILE A 38 -1.88 4.40 11.83
N LYS A 39 -2.48 3.41 11.19
CA LYS A 39 -1.77 2.32 10.50
C LYS A 39 -1.76 2.50 8.99
N CYS A 40 -2.87 2.95 8.43
CA CYS A 40 -3.02 3.20 7.01
C CYS A 40 -4.00 4.36 6.80
N VAL A 41 -3.79 5.12 5.71
CA VAL A 41 -4.70 6.15 5.23
C VAL A 41 -4.90 5.94 3.74
N ILE A 42 -6.16 6.02 3.30
CA ILE A 42 -6.53 5.99 1.89
C ILE A 42 -7.42 7.20 1.59
N ALA A 43 -7.28 7.77 0.40
CA ALA A 43 -8.18 8.82 -0.08
C ALA A 43 -9.41 8.21 -0.74
N THR A 44 -10.57 8.83 -0.54
CA THR A 44 -11.80 8.51 -1.27
C THR A 44 -12.02 9.54 -2.36
N GLY A 45 -12.51 9.14 -3.54
CA GLY A 45 -12.60 9.99 -4.73
C GLY A 45 -13.42 11.28 -4.60
N ASN A 46 -14.10 11.50 -3.47
CA ASN A 46 -14.86 12.71 -3.13
C ASN A 46 -14.09 13.68 -2.20
N GLY A 47 -12.75 13.57 -2.12
CA GLY A 47 -11.91 14.40 -1.25
C GLY A 47 -11.94 14.01 0.23
N GLY A 48 -12.63 12.91 0.58
CA GLY A 48 -12.58 12.31 1.92
C GLY A 48 -11.33 11.46 2.13
N LEU A 49 -11.07 11.09 3.38
CA LEU A 49 -10.03 10.13 3.76
C LEU A 49 -10.64 9.03 4.61
N VAL A 50 -10.07 7.83 4.57
CA VAL A 50 -10.33 6.77 5.55
C VAL A 50 -9.03 6.36 6.18
N SER A 51 -9.01 6.27 7.51
CA SER A 51 -7.84 5.84 8.27
C SER A 51 -8.12 4.60 9.10
N SER A 52 -7.16 3.68 9.14
CA SER A 52 -7.17 2.53 10.05
C SER A 52 -6.23 2.77 11.22
N HIS A 53 -6.48 2.09 12.34
CA HIS A 53 -5.83 2.42 13.61
C HIS A 53 -5.44 1.19 14.44
N GLN A 54 -4.48 1.39 15.34
CA GLN A 54 -4.05 0.41 16.34
C GLN A 54 -5.19 -0.05 17.26
N ASP A 55 -6.17 0.82 17.55
CA ASP A 55 -7.31 0.51 18.42
C ASP A 55 -8.40 -0.39 17.77
N GLY A 56 -8.14 -0.89 16.57
CA GLY A 56 -9.05 -1.77 15.83
C GLY A 56 -10.23 -1.04 15.16
N LYS A 57 -10.20 0.29 15.10
CA LYS A 57 -11.25 1.12 14.49
C LYS A 57 -10.81 1.67 13.13
N ILE A 58 -11.80 1.90 12.29
CA ILE A 58 -11.63 2.60 11.02
C ILE A 58 -12.38 3.92 11.12
N ARG A 59 -11.74 5.04 10.79
CA ARG A 59 -12.32 6.38 10.88
C ARG A 59 -12.49 6.94 9.47
N VAL A 60 -13.67 7.47 9.18
CA VAL A 60 -14.00 8.05 7.88
C VAL A 60 -14.09 9.55 8.04
N TRP A 61 -13.36 10.28 7.21
CA TRP A 61 -13.15 11.71 7.26
C TRP A 61 -13.70 12.36 5.99
N HIS A 62 -14.19 13.59 6.12
CA HIS A 62 -14.66 14.39 4.99
C HIS A 62 -14.13 15.81 5.10
N PRO A 63 -14.02 16.55 3.97
CA PRO A 63 -13.68 17.97 4.00
C PRO A 63 -14.65 18.75 4.89
N ALA A 64 -14.13 19.54 5.82
CA ALA A 64 -14.94 20.38 6.68
C ALA A 64 -15.48 21.58 5.88
N ALA A 65 -16.81 21.69 5.77
CA ALA A 65 -17.46 22.74 4.96
C ALA A 65 -17.10 24.18 5.39
N ARG A 66 -16.64 24.40 6.63
CA ARG A 66 -16.38 25.72 7.21
C ARG A 66 -14.90 26.10 7.35
N ARG A 67 -13.97 25.19 7.06
CA ARG A 67 -12.53 25.44 7.18
C ARG A 67 -11.78 24.76 6.05
N ASN A 68 -11.29 25.56 5.10
CA ASN A 68 -10.44 25.06 4.02
C ASN A 68 -9.25 24.30 4.60
N GLY A 69 -9.05 23.07 4.11
CA GLY A 69 -7.94 22.20 4.51
C GLY A 69 -8.16 21.32 5.74
N HIS A 70 -9.23 21.51 6.52
CA HIS A 70 -9.51 20.64 7.67
C HIS A 70 -10.43 19.47 7.32
N LEU A 71 -10.22 18.34 8.02
CA LEU A 71 -11.06 17.16 7.89
C LEU A 71 -11.91 16.96 9.14
N ALA A 72 -13.21 16.72 8.95
CA ALA A 72 -14.13 16.38 10.03
C ALA A 72 -14.38 14.86 10.05
N LEU A 73 -14.42 14.29 11.26
CA LEU A 73 -14.77 12.88 11.44
C LEU A 73 -16.25 12.69 11.07
N ARG A 74 -16.53 11.93 10.00
CA ARG A 74 -17.88 11.59 9.58
C ARG A 74 -18.45 10.47 10.44
N THR A 75 -17.68 9.39 10.62
CA THR A 75 -18.10 8.21 11.38
C THR A 75 -16.93 7.28 11.69
N VAL A 76 -17.18 6.30 12.56
CA VAL A 76 -16.24 5.26 12.97
C VAL A 76 -16.85 3.89 12.71
N LEU A 77 -16.12 3.02 11.99
CA LEU A 77 -16.57 1.68 11.65
C LEU A 77 -16.11 0.65 12.71
N PRO A 78 -16.95 -0.36 13.01
CA PRO A 78 -18.32 -0.53 12.51
C PRO A 78 -19.28 0.53 13.07
N THR A 79 -20.25 0.94 12.23
CA THR A 79 -21.21 2.01 12.57
C THR A 79 -22.17 1.57 13.67
N ALA A 80 -22.89 2.52 14.29
CA ALA A 80 -23.94 2.19 15.26
C ALA A 80 -25.00 1.24 14.67
N ALA A 81 -25.37 1.43 13.39
CA ALA A 81 -26.31 0.56 12.69
C ALA A 81 -25.76 -0.88 12.50
N ASP A 82 -24.47 -1.04 12.20
CA ASP A 82 -23.84 -2.37 12.12
C ASP A 82 -23.82 -3.07 13.48
N ARG A 83 -23.54 -2.32 14.55
CA ARG A 83 -23.56 -2.85 15.92
C ARG A 83 -24.95 -3.28 16.32
N LEU A 84 -25.97 -2.45 16.11
CA LEU A 84 -27.36 -2.78 16.46
C LEU A 84 -27.83 -4.05 15.74
N ARG A 85 -27.51 -4.18 14.44
CA ARG A 85 -27.90 -5.34 13.64
C ARG A 85 -27.21 -6.64 14.05
N THR A 86 -26.03 -6.58 14.63
CA THR A 86 -25.27 -7.79 15.00
C THR A 86 -25.40 -8.12 16.48
N PHE A 87 -25.54 -7.11 17.33
CA PHE A 87 -25.65 -7.27 18.78
C PHE A 87 -26.84 -8.15 19.19
N LEU A 88 -27.97 -8.03 18.49
CA LEU A 88 -29.22 -8.70 18.82
C LEU A 88 -29.22 -10.22 18.52
N PHE A 89 -28.20 -10.75 17.85
CA PHE A 89 -28.16 -12.15 17.44
C PHE A 89 -26.95 -12.87 18.06
N PRO A 90 -27.15 -13.88 18.94
CA PRO A 90 -26.06 -14.63 19.56
C PRO A 90 -25.06 -15.23 18.56
N GLY A 91 -25.56 -15.67 17.39
CA GLY A 91 -24.72 -16.19 16.29
C GLY A 91 -23.82 -15.15 15.62
N SER A 92 -23.96 -13.87 15.94
CA SER A 92 -23.07 -12.82 15.43
C SER A 92 -21.78 -12.68 16.23
N TYR A 93 -21.68 -13.31 17.40
CA TYR A 93 -20.50 -13.22 18.25
C TYR A 93 -19.44 -14.23 17.82
N VAL A 94 -18.22 -13.75 17.68
CA VAL A 94 -17.03 -14.55 17.39
C VAL A 94 -16.11 -14.47 18.60
N GLU A 95 -15.55 -15.60 18.98
CA GLU A 95 -14.55 -15.65 20.04
C GLU A 95 -13.22 -15.13 19.49
N VAL A 96 -12.66 -14.12 20.17
CA VAL A 96 -11.41 -13.47 19.74
C VAL A 96 -10.24 -13.99 20.58
N ARG A 97 -10.44 -14.04 21.90
CA ARG A 97 -9.51 -14.55 22.89
C ARG A 97 -10.32 -15.29 23.94
N ARG A 98 -9.63 -16.11 24.75
CA ARG A 98 -10.23 -16.80 25.89
C ARG A 98 -11.07 -15.79 26.71
N HIS A 99 -12.36 -16.08 26.88
CA HIS A 99 -13.33 -15.23 27.60
C HIS A 99 -13.61 -13.84 26.98
N ARG A 100 -13.29 -13.60 25.70
CA ARG A 100 -13.61 -12.34 25.02
C ARG A 100 -14.31 -12.59 23.68
N LYS A 101 -15.61 -12.28 23.64
CA LYS A 101 -16.42 -12.31 22.43
C LYS A 101 -16.62 -10.90 21.87
N ARG A 102 -16.61 -10.76 20.54
CA ARG A 102 -17.02 -9.54 19.83
C ARG A 102 -17.92 -9.92 18.67
N THR A 103 -18.79 -9.01 18.23
CA THR A 103 -19.54 -9.27 16.99
C THR A 103 -18.60 -9.28 15.79
N TRP A 104 -18.90 -10.12 14.79
CA TRP A 104 -18.06 -10.33 13.61
C TRP A 104 -17.76 -9.06 12.80
N VAL A 105 -18.51 -7.97 13.01
CA VAL A 105 -18.27 -6.67 12.34
C VAL A 105 -17.10 -5.89 12.95
N HIS A 106 -16.69 -6.22 14.17
CA HIS A 106 -15.52 -5.59 14.79
C HIS A 106 -14.24 -6.27 14.37
N HIS A 107 -13.20 -5.46 14.13
CA HIS A 107 -11.84 -5.94 14.31
C HIS A 107 -11.52 -5.95 15.81
N ALA A 108 -10.79 -6.96 16.24
CA ALA A 108 -10.49 -7.17 17.66
C ALA A 108 -9.04 -6.86 18.04
N ASP A 109 -8.22 -6.55 17.04
CA ASP A 109 -6.86 -6.03 17.15
C ASP A 109 -6.65 -4.93 16.10
N ALA A 110 -5.42 -4.40 15.97
CA ALA A 110 -5.08 -3.33 15.05
C ALA A 110 -5.54 -3.62 13.61
N VAL A 111 -6.09 -2.60 12.94
CA VAL A 111 -6.41 -2.68 11.51
C VAL A 111 -5.19 -2.21 10.73
N ALA A 112 -4.42 -3.16 10.20
CA ALA A 112 -3.09 -2.92 9.65
C ALA A 112 -3.13 -2.16 8.33
N ALA A 113 -4.06 -2.49 7.43
CA ALA A 113 -4.13 -1.90 6.10
C ALA A 113 -5.57 -1.79 5.57
N LEU A 114 -5.75 -0.88 4.62
CA LEU A 114 -6.98 -0.64 3.87
C LEU A 114 -6.71 -0.67 2.38
N ALA A 115 -7.67 -1.13 1.58
CA ALA A 115 -7.66 -0.99 0.13
C ALA A 115 -9.08 -0.66 -0.36
N LEU A 116 -9.18 0.17 -1.40
CA LEU A 116 -10.44 0.39 -2.12
C LEU A 116 -10.52 -0.56 -3.30
N SER A 117 -11.74 -0.99 -3.64
CA SER A 117 -11.98 -1.54 -4.96
C SER A 117 -11.74 -0.46 -6.03
N PRO A 118 -11.31 -0.85 -7.23
CA PRO A 118 -11.06 0.07 -8.35
C PRO A 118 -12.24 0.97 -8.70
N ASP A 119 -13.48 0.46 -8.56
CA ASP A 119 -14.72 1.20 -8.77
C ASP A 119 -15.14 2.07 -7.57
N GLY A 120 -14.40 2.00 -6.46
CA GLY A 120 -14.70 2.72 -5.21
C GLY A 120 -15.98 2.25 -4.50
N ALA A 121 -16.61 1.16 -4.92
CA ALA A 121 -17.85 0.65 -4.36
C ALA A 121 -17.63 -0.15 -3.05
N GLU A 122 -16.42 -0.67 -2.84
CA GLU A 122 -16.07 -1.48 -1.68
C GLU A 122 -14.73 -1.03 -1.09
N MET A 123 -14.60 -1.25 0.21
CA MET A 123 -13.35 -1.10 0.94
C MET A 123 -13.04 -2.40 1.66
N TYR A 124 -11.78 -2.78 1.65
CA TYR A 124 -11.24 -3.94 2.33
C TYR A 124 -10.41 -3.49 3.51
N SER A 125 -10.58 -4.16 4.65
CA SER A 125 -9.75 -3.94 5.82
C SER A 125 -9.19 -5.27 6.34
N VAL A 126 -7.93 -5.24 6.74
CA VAL A 126 -7.23 -6.40 7.30
C VAL A 126 -6.66 -6.05 8.66
N SER A 127 -6.56 -7.06 9.53
CA SER A 127 -6.18 -6.85 10.92
C SER A 127 -5.26 -7.94 11.46
N TRP A 128 -4.56 -7.59 12.52
CA TRP A 128 -3.79 -8.53 13.34
C TRP A 128 -4.66 -9.56 14.06
N ASP A 129 -5.99 -9.38 14.08
CA ASP A 129 -6.94 -10.43 14.49
C ASP A 129 -7.14 -11.55 13.45
N ARG A 130 -6.38 -11.50 12.35
CA ARG A 130 -6.38 -12.49 11.25
C ARG A 130 -7.63 -12.47 10.39
N SER A 131 -8.44 -11.40 10.47
CA SER A 131 -9.65 -11.25 9.67
C SER A 131 -9.49 -10.25 8.52
N LEU A 132 -10.17 -10.56 7.42
CA LEU A 132 -10.43 -9.67 6.30
C LEU A 132 -11.91 -9.26 6.34
N LYS A 133 -12.20 -7.97 6.26
CA LYS A 133 -13.58 -7.46 6.18
C LYS A 133 -13.82 -6.66 4.92
N VAL A 134 -15.05 -6.73 4.44
CA VAL A 134 -15.55 -6.00 3.26
C VAL A 134 -16.60 -5.00 3.70
N TRP A 135 -16.42 -3.75 3.32
CA TRP A 135 -17.31 -2.64 3.63
C TRP A 135 -17.89 -2.08 2.33
N ARG A 136 -19.21 -1.90 2.24
CA ARG A 136 -19.85 -1.28 1.08
C ARG A 136 -19.86 0.22 1.19
N LEU A 137 -19.37 0.90 0.16
CA LEU A 137 -19.44 2.34 -0.02
C LEU A 137 -20.64 2.72 -0.91
N PRO A 138 -21.24 3.91 -0.73
CA PRO A 138 -20.96 4.90 0.32
C PRO A 138 -21.68 4.60 1.65
N SER A 139 -22.40 3.48 1.74
CA SER A 139 -23.23 3.12 2.91
C SER A 139 -22.44 2.86 4.21
N LEU A 140 -21.13 2.62 4.08
CA LEU A 140 -20.20 2.27 5.17
C LEU A 140 -20.62 1.04 5.98
N ARG A 141 -21.40 0.15 5.35
CA ARG A 141 -21.92 -1.07 5.97
C ARG A 141 -20.90 -2.20 5.87
N CYS A 142 -20.69 -2.93 6.96
CA CYS A 142 -19.94 -4.18 6.91
C CYS A 142 -20.76 -5.26 6.18
N ALA A 143 -20.29 -5.70 5.02
CA ALA A 143 -20.99 -6.65 4.16
C ALA A 143 -20.52 -8.10 4.38
N GLN A 144 -19.26 -8.28 4.76
CA GLN A 144 -18.67 -9.59 4.98
C GLN A 144 -17.52 -9.49 6.00
N SER A 145 -17.36 -10.54 6.80
CA SER A 145 -16.13 -10.81 7.55
C SER A 145 -15.67 -12.22 7.25
N VAL A 146 -14.44 -12.36 6.78
CA VAL A 146 -13.73 -13.62 6.67
C VAL A 146 -12.89 -13.77 7.93
N ALA A 147 -13.41 -14.53 8.90
CA ALA A 147 -12.66 -14.89 10.09
C ALA A 147 -11.59 -15.93 9.75
N ALA A 148 -10.45 -15.92 10.46
CA ALA A 148 -9.32 -16.81 10.20
C ALA A 148 -8.91 -16.82 8.72
N ALA A 149 -8.89 -15.65 8.09
CA ALA A 149 -8.48 -15.51 6.70
C ALA A 149 -7.02 -15.94 6.49
N HIS A 150 -6.20 -15.86 7.55
CA HIS A 150 -4.82 -16.32 7.62
C HIS A 150 -4.54 -17.06 8.93
N GLY A 151 -3.40 -17.76 8.99
CA GLY A 151 -2.94 -18.43 10.21
C GLY A 151 -2.44 -17.45 11.28
N ASP A 152 -1.91 -16.31 10.83
CA ASP A 152 -1.35 -15.25 11.67
C ASP A 152 -1.76 -13.84 11.18
N ALA A 153 -1.33 -12.79 11.88
CA ALA A 153 -1.67 -11.39 11.67
C ALA A 153 -1.55 -10.95 10.20
N ILE A 154 -2.56 -10.25 9.69
CA ILE A 154 -2.54 -9.76 8.31
C ILE A 154 -2.01 -8.33 8.30
N ASN A 155 -0.95 -8.08 7.54
CA ASN A 155 -0.23 -6.81 7.54
C ASN A 155 -0.57 -5.94 6.33
N ALA A 156 -0.88 -6.55 5.19
CA ALA A 156 -1.07 -5.84 3.92
C ALA A 156 -2.30 -6.33 3.16
N VAL A 157 -2.93 -5.41 2.42
CA VAL A 157 -4.01 -5.71 1.50
C VAL A 157 -3.87 -4.89 0.22
N ALA A 158 -4.18 -5.49 -0.93
CA ALA A 158 -4.26 -4.81 -2.22
C ALA A 158 -5.48 -5.33 -2.99
N ALA A 159 -6.11 -4.48 -3.80
CA ALA A 159 -7.26 -4.84 -4.63
C ALA A 159 -6.98 -4.48 -6.08
N SER A 160 -7.27 -5.40 -7.00
CA SER A 160 -6.99 -5.26 -8.43
C SER A 160 -8.26 -5.03 -9.25
N ALA A 161 -8.07 -4.52 -10.47
CA ALA A 161 -9.11 -4.25 -11.47
C ALA A 161 -9.95 -5.49 -11.82
N ASP A 162 -9.34 -6.67 -11.78
CA ASP A 162 -9.97 -7.96 -12.12
C ASP A 162 -10.81 -8.56 -10.98
N GLY A 163 -10.94 -7.85 -9.85
CA GLY A 163 -11.76 -8.23 -8.71
C GLY A 163 -11.05 -9.15 -7.71
N HIS A 164 -9.75 -9.39 -7.83
CA HIS A 164 -8.98 -10.01 -6.75
C HIS A 164 -8.73 -9.04 -5.59
N VAL A 165 -8.74 -9.62 -4.40
CA VAL A 165 -8.21 -9.00 -3.18
C VAL A 165 -7.06 -9.85 -2.72
N PHE A 166 -5.88 -9.26 -2.54
CA PHE A 166 -4.69 -9.94 -2.06
C PHE A 166 -4.40 -9.54 -0.62
N THR A 167 -4.09 -10.50 0.23
CA THR A 167 -3.72 -10.27 1.64
C THR A 167 -2.38 -10.90 1.95
N GLY A 168 -1.49 -10.16 2.62
CA GLY A 168 -0.18 -10.62 3.05
C GLY A 168 -0.10 -10.72 4.57
N SER A 169 0.39 -11.84 5.08
CA SER A 169 0.35 -12.16 6.51
C SER A 169 1.72 -12.47 7.11
N ALA A 170 1.79 -12.34 8.44
CA ALA A 170 2.86 -12.83 9.28
C ALA A 170 3.08 -14.35 9.17
N ASP A 171 2.10 -15.11 8.68
CA ASP A 171 2.23 -16.55 8.40
C ASP A 171 3.12 -16.87 7.18
N GLY A 172 3.66 -15.85 6.51
CA GLY A 172 4.55 -15.99 5.36
C GLY A 172 3.82 -16.23 4.04
N THR A 173 2.48 -16.28 4.04
CA THR A 173 1.69 -16.49 2.83
C THR A 173 1.08 -15.19 2.30
N VAL A 174 0.88 -15.17 0.99
CA VAL A 174 -0.05 -14.23 0.36
C VAL A 174 -1.27 -15.02 -0.09
N ARG A 175 -2.48 -14.57 0.26
CA ARG A 175 -3.73 -15.20 -0.19
C ARG A 175 -4.47 -14.29 -1.13
N ALA A 176 -5.07 -14.89 -2.15
CA ALA A 176 -5.91 -14.21 -3.11
C ALA A 176 -7.36 -14.62 -2.89
N TRP A 177 -8.24 -13.63 -2.86
CA TRP A 177 -9.66 -13.78 -2.62
C TRP A 177 -10.44 -13.26 -3.81
N ARG A 178 -11.46 -13.99 -4.23
CA ARG A 178 -12.37 -13.56 -5.28
C ARG A 178 -13.77 -14.10 -5.05
N ARG A 179 -14.78 -13.39 -5.56
CA ARG A 179 -16.14 -13.90 -5.67
C ARG A 179 -16.20 -14.86 -6.86
N ARG A 180 -16.59 -16.11 -6.64
CA ARG A 180 -16.86 -17.03 -7.75
C ARG A 180 -18.13 -16.59 -8.49
N PRO A 181 -18.29 -16.94 -9.79
CA PRO A 181 -19.55 -16.70 -10.51
C PRO A 181 -20.75 -17.17 -9.68
N GLY A 182 -21.78 -16.32 -9.55
CA GLY A 182 -22.98 -16.60 -8.76
C GLY A 182 -22.82 -16.48 -7.23
N GLN A 183 -21.61 -16.25 -6.71
CA GLN A 183 -21.39 -16.08 -5.26
C GLN A 183 -21.33 -14.61 -4.85
N ARG A 184 -21.98 -14.30 -3.71
CA ARG A 184 -21.99 -12.94 -3.13
C ARG A 184 -20.83 -12.67 -2.18
N LYS A 185 -20.16 -13.72 -1.70
CA LYS A 185 -19.10 -13.64 -0.68
C LYS A 185 -17.74 -13.91 -1.34
N LEU A 186 -16.70 -13.24 -0.85
CA LEU A 186 -15.32 -13.60 -1.14
C LEU A 186 -15.03 -15.03 -0.67
N SER A 187 -14.32 -15.77 -1.50
CA SER A 187 -13.78 -17.10 -1.22
C SER A 187 -12.30 -17.14 -1.57
N LEU A 188 -11.55 -18.05 -0.94
CA LEU A 188 -10.13 -18.24 -1.25
C LEU A 188 -10.00 -18.75 -2.70
N ALA A 189 -9.28 -18.00 -3.52
CA ALA A 189 -8.99 -18.34 -4.91
C ALA A 189 -7.63 -19.04 -5.05
N GLY A 190 -6.68 -18.72 -4.19
CA GLY A 190 -5.36 -19.37 -4.15
C GLY A 190 -4.49 -18.86 -3.01
N THR A 191 -3.46 -19.65 -2.69
CA THR A 191 -2.41 -19.30 -1.72
C THR A 191 -1.07 -19.30 -2.44
N MET A 192 -0.29 -18.26 -2.20
CA MET A 192 1.03 -18.03 -2.77
C MET A 192 2.06 -18.20 -1.65
N GLU A 193 2.84 -19.29 -1.74
CA GLU A 193 3.74 -19.75 -0.68
C GLU A 193 5.18 -19.73 -1.19
N ARG A 194 5.84 -18.58 -1.04
CA ARG A 194 7.26 -18.42 -1.41
C ARG A 194 8.09 -17.74 -0.35
N HIS A 195 7.48 -16.86 0.44
CA HIS A 195 8.18 -16.19 1.52
C HIS A 195 8.41 -17.15 2.67
N THR A 196 9.59 -17.04 3.29
CA THR A 196 9.96 -17.84 4.47
C THR A 196 9.75 -17.09 5.78
N ALA A 197 9.22 -15.87 5.71
CA ALA A 197 8.97 -15.01 6.86
C ALA A 197 7.78 -14.07 6.58
N ALA A 198 7.35 -13.34 7.61
CA ALA A 198 6.22 -12.43 7.56
C ALA A 198 6.21 -11.49 6.34
N VAL A 199 5.09 -11.49 5.61
CA VAL A 199 4.81 -10.55 4.52
C VAL A 199 4.31 -9.24 5.12
N ASN A 200 5.00 -8.13 4.81
CA ASN A 200 4.72 -6.82 5.39
C ASN A 200 4.00 -5.88 4.40
N ALA A 201 4.23 -6.06 3.10
CA ALA A 201 3.78 -5.11 2.09
C ALA A 201 3.32 -5.83 0.82
N LEU A 202 2.29 -5.26 0.19
CA LEU A 202 1.80 -5.65 -1.13
C LEU A 202 1.70 -4.40 -2.01
N ALA A 203 2.02 -4.53 -3.29
CA ALA A 203 1.78 -3.49 -4.28
C ALA A 203 1.39 -4.12 -5.62
N LEU A 204 0.48 -3.48 -6.35
CA LEU A 204 0.07 -3.88 -7.69
C LEU A 204 0.72 -2.97 -8.73
N GLY A 205 1.31 -3.55 -9.77
CA GLY A 205 1.90 -2.84 -10.91
C GLY A 205 1.30 -3.30 -12.24
N VAL A 206 1.76 -2.67 -13.34
CA VAL A 206 1.38 -3.00 -14.73
C VAL A 206 -0.14 -3.18 -14.89
N GLY A 207 -0.91 -2.14 -14.54
CA GLY A 207 -2.39 -2.18 -14.65
C GLY A 207 -3.07 -3.19 -13.72
N GLY A 208 -2.38 -3.69 -12.68
CA GLY A 208 -2.92 -4.68 -11.75
C GLY A 208 -2.65 -6.13 -12.15
N THR A 209 -1.85 -6.37 -13.19
CA THR A 209 -1.50 -7.72 -13.65
C THR A 209 -0.32 -8.34 -12.90
N VAL A 210 0.45 -7.54 -12.17
CA VAL A 210 1.61 -8.00 -11.40
C VAL A 210 1.45 -7.60 -9.95
N LEU A 211 1.50 -8.57 -9.05
CA LEU A 211 1.54 -8.35 -7.61
C LEU A 211 2.98 -8.50 -7.11
N TYR A 212 3.41 -7.54 -6.30
CA TYR A 212 4.67 -7.57 -5.58
C TYR A 212 4.40 -7.78 -4.09
N SER A 213 5.10 -8.71 -3.46
CA SER A 213 5.05 -8.94 -2.02
C SER A 213 6.42 -8.78 -1.38
N GLY A 214 6.50 -7.96 -0.33
CA GLY A 214 7.74 -7.66 0.39
C GLY A 214 7.67 -8.22 1.80
N ALA A 215 8.72 -8.92 2.22
CA ALA A 215 8.70 -9.66 3.49
C ALA A 215 9.97 -9.49 4.35
N CYS A 216 9.90 -10.04 5.55
CA CYS A 216 11.01 -10.11 6.50
C CYS A 216 12.18 -10.99 6.04
N ASP A 217 11.97 -11.84 5.03
CA ASP A 217 13.02 -12.65 4.38
C ASP A 217 13.95 -11.80 3.48
N ARG A 218 13.75 -10.47 3.47
CA ARG A 218 14.54 -9.45 2.76
C ARG A 218 14.33 -9.45 1.25
N CYS A 219 13.32 -10.15 0.77
CA CYS A 219 13.03 -10.27 -0.65
C CYS A 219 11.74 -9.55 -1.02
N VAL A 220 11.68 -9.14 -2.29
CA VAL A 220 10.40 -8.86 -2.96
C VAL A 220 10.12 -10.02 -3.90
N VAL A 221 8.97 -10.67 -3.75
CA VAL A 221 8.53 -11.73 -4.66
C VAL A 221 7.54 -11.14 -5.66
N VAL A 222 7.69 -11.55 -6.91
CA VAL A 222 6.85 -11.13 -8.02
C VAL A 222 5.88 -12.25 -8.38
N TRP A 223 4.59 -11.92 -8.48
CA TRP A 223 3.53 -12.81 -8.88
C TRP A 223 2.84 -12.23 -10.11
N GLU A 224 2.91 -12.92 -11.24
CA GLU A 224 2.18 -12.53 -12.44
C GLU A 224 0.78 -13.16 -12.41
N CYS A 225 -0.27 -12.33 -12.49
CA CYS A 225 -1.64 -12.81 -12.53
C CYS A 225 -2.02 -13.13 -13.99
N CYS A 226 -2.52 -14.34 -14.25
CA CYS A 226 -2.90 -14.74 -15.61
C CYS A 226 -4.15 -13.99 -16.07
N ALA A 227 -4.21 -13.62 -17.35
CA ALA A 227 -5.44 -13.18 -17.99
C ALA A 227 -6.50 -14.29 -17.85
N GLY A 228 -7.65 -13.97 -17.22
CA GLY A 228 -8.64 -14.94 -16.76
C GLY A 228 -8.80 -14.98 -15.23
N GLY A 229 -7.96 -14.24 -14.51
CA GLY A 229 -8.04 -14.10 -13.07
C GLY A 229 -7.70 -15.40 -12.34
N GLY A 230 -6.79 -16.18 -12.90
CA GLY A 230 -6.05 -17.17 -12.12
C GLY A 230 -4.92 -16.47 -11.39
N VAL A 231 -4.67 -16.87 -10.15
CA VAL A 231 -3.50 -16.41 -9.39
C VAL A 231 -2.37 -17.38 -9.74
N ALA A 232 -1.21 -16.90 -10.17
CA ALA A 232 -0.09 -17.80 -10.43
C ALA A 232 0.26 -18.57 -9.15
N ALA A 233 0.29 -19.90 -9.27
CA ALA A 233 0.70 -20.77 -8.18
C ALA A 233 2.21 -20.66 -7.86
N ALA A 234 3.01 -20.14 -8.81
CA ALA A 234 4.45 -19.99 -8.68
C ALA A 234 4.89 -18.53 -8.81
N ALA A 235 5.93 -18.18 -8.07
CA ALA A 235 6.58 -16.87 -8.18
C ALA A 235 7.28 -16.73 -9.53
N ALA A 236 7.03 -15.62 -10.23
CA ALA A 236 7.66 -15.31 -11.51
C ALA A 236 9.12 -14.84 -11.34
N ALA A 237 9.40 -14.12 -10.25
CA ALA A 237 10.75 -13.67 -9.93
C ALA A 237 10.92 -13.39 -8.43
N THR A 238 12.17 -13.27 -7.99
CA THR A 238 12.52 -12.81 -6.64
C THR A 238 13.57 -11.71 -6.74
N LEU A 239 13.21 -10.51 -6.30
CA LEU A 239 14.10 -9.36 -6.27
C LEU A 239 14.88 -9.38 -4.95
N ARG A 240 16.21 -9.50 -5.05
CA ARG A 240 17.13 -9.58 -3.91
C ARG A 240 18.08 -8.40 -3.91
N GLY A 241 18.39 -7.90 -2.71
CA GLY A 241 19.38 -6.84 -2.53
C GLY A 241 19.24 -6.12 -1.19
N HIS A 242 18.06 -6.12 -0.58
CA HIS A 242 17.91 -5.62 0.78
C HIS A 242 18.65 -6.52 1.78
N THR A 243 19.26 -5.91 2.79
CA THR A 243 20.01 -6.63 3.84
C THR A 243 19.15 -6.89 5.08
N LYS A 244 18.01 -6.20 5.19
CA LYS A 244 17.00 -6.37 6.24
C LYS A 244 15.58 -6.44 5.65
N ALA A 245 14.59 -6.60 6.52
CA ALA A 245 13.18 -6.78 6.16
C ALA A 245 12.68 -5.70 5.20
N VAL A 246 11.95 -6.10 4.16
CA VAL A 246 11.17 -5.18 3.32
C VAL A 246 9.91 -4.80 4.09
N LEU A 247 9.65 -3.50 4.22
CA LEU A 247 8.62 -2.95 5.11
C LEU A 247 7.49 -2.27 4.34
N CYS A 248 7.77 -1.73 3.16
CA CYS A 248 6.78 -1.06 2.32
C CYS A 248 7.12 -1.24 0.83
N LEU A 249 6.09 -1.20 0.00
CA LEU A 249 6.17 -1.28 -1.45
C LEU A 249 5.28 -0.22 -2.08
N ALA A 250 5.70 0.33 -3.21
CA ALA A 250 4.87 1.15 -4.08
C ALA A 250 5.20 0.82 -5.55
N ALA A 251 4.19 0.66 -6.40
CA ALA A 251 4.38 0.30 -7.81
C ALA A 251 3.56 1.21 -8.72
N ALA A 252 4.11 1.54 -9.89
CA ALA A 252 3.48 2.37 -10.91
C ALA A 252 4.01 1.98 -12.30
N GLY A 253 3.14 1.42 -13.13
CA GLY A 253 3.53 0.86 -14.42
C GLY A 253 4.53 -0.28 -14.26
N ASP A 254 5.66 -0.20 -14.96
CA ASP A 254 6.78 -1.15 -14.95
C ASP A 254 7.78 -0.91 -13.80
N VAL A 255 7.56 0.08 -12.94
CA VAL A 255 8.46 0.41 -11.82
C VAL A 255 7.85 -0.02 -10.50
N VAL A 256 8.67 -0.64 -9.65
CA VAL A 256 8.34 -0.92 -8.24
C VAL A 256 9.46 -0.38 -7.35
N CYS A 257 9.09 0.24 -6.24
CA CYS A 257 9.99 0.72 -5.20
C CYS A 257 9.79 -0.10 -3.93
N SER A 258 10.88 -0.47 -3.28
CA SER A 258 10.87 -1.20 -2.00
C SER A 258 11.64 -0.44 -0.93
N GLY A 259 11.01 -0.23 0.21
CA GLY A 259 11.59 0.42 1.38
C GLY A 259 11.83 -0.61 2.49
N SER A 260 12.97 -0.51 3.15
CA SER A 260 13.47 -1.56 4.03
C SER A 260 13.96 -1.05 5.39
N ALA A 261 14.02 -1.98 6.33
CA ALA A 261 14.67 -1.80 7.63
C ALA A 261 16.19 -1.55 7.51
N ASP A 262 16.78 -1.80 6.34
CA ASP A 262 18.18 -1.46 6.03
C ASP A 262 18.38 0.01 5.67
N ARG A 263 17.34 0.83 5.79
CA ARG A 263 17.33 2.28 5.54
C ARG A 263 17.41 2.68 4.07
N THR A 264 17.36 1.72 3.16
CA THR A 264 17.40 2.01 1.72
C THR A 264 16.02 1.93 1.08
N VAL A 265 15.84 2.70 0.01
CA VAL A 265 14.81 2.48 -1.00
C VAL A 265 15.47 1.92 -2.24
N ARG A 266 15.01 0.76 -2.73
CA ARG A 266 15.46 0.20 -4.01
C ARG A 266 14.40 0.42 -5.08
N VAL A 267 14.84 0.85 -6.25
CA VAL A 267 13.98 1.05 -7.42
C VAL A 267 14.25 -0.04 -8.43
N TRP A 268 13.20 -0.76 -8.82
CA TRP A 268 13.27 -1.89 -9.74
C TRP A 268 12.45 -1.58 -10.98
N ARG A 269 12.94 -2.01 -12.15
CA ARG A 269 12.20 -1.95 -13.41
C ARG A 269 11.92 -3.36 -13.91
N ARG A 270 10.69 -3.58 -14.38
CA ARG A 270 10.28 -4.74 -15.16
C ARG A 270 10.59 -4.50 -16.63
N GLY A 271 11.45 -5.31 -17.22
CA GLY A 271 11.67 -5.38 -18.67
C GLY A 271 10.91 -6.56 -19.28
N ALA A 272 10.44 -6.40 -20.51
CA ALA A 272 10.01 -7.53 -21.33
C ALA A 272 11.23 -8.14 -22.02
N ALA A 273 11.38 -9.46 -21.96
CA ALA A 273 12.37 -10.21 -22.73
C ALA A 273 11.70 -11.40 -23.44
N GLU A 274 12.36 -11.97 -24.44
CA GLU A 274 11.85 -13.09 -25.23
C GLU A 274 11.54 -14.33 -24.37
N ALA A 275 12.28 -14.53 -23.27
CA ALA A 275 12.11 -15.63 -22.32
C ALA A 275 11.25 -15.27 -21.09
N GLY A 276 10.53 -14.14 -21.10
CA GLY A 276 9.66 -13.68 -20.01
C GLY A 276 10.09 -12.34 -19.42
N SER A 277 9.51 -12.00 -18.26
CA SER A 277 9.76 -10.73 -17.60
C SER A 277 11.09 -10.74 -16.85
N THR A 278 11.95 -9.76 -17.11
CA THR A 278 13.18 -9.55 -16.35
C THR A 278 13.02 -8.38 -15.39
N TYR A 279 13.76 -8.41 -14.29
CA TYR A 279 13.73 -7.35 -13.30
C TYR A 279 15.13 -6.88 -12.97
N THR A 280 15.36 -5.57 -13.06
CA THR A 280 16.66 -4.95 -12.80
C THR A 280 16.55 -3.88 -11.72
N CYS A 281 17.53 -3.85 -10.81
CA CYS A 281 17.65 -2.78 -9.83
C CYS A 281 18.24 -1.56 -10.52
N LEU A 282 17.45 -0.51 -10.71
CA LEU A 282 17.89 0.74 -11.34
C LEU A 282 18.71 1.61 -10.38
N ALA A 283 18.30 1.65 -9.12
CA ALA A 283 18.89 2.54 -8.12
C ALA A 283 18.73 1.99 -6.71
N VAL A 284 19.68 2.35 -5.85
CA VAL A 284 19.60 2.20 -4.40
C VAL A 284 19.72 3.59 -3.81
N LEU A 285 18.72 4.01 -3.06
CA LEU A 285 18.60 5.33 -2.45
C LEU A 285 18.83 5.17 -0.94
N ASP A 286 19.91 5.71 -0.40
CA ASP A 286 20.47 5.30 0.91
C ASP A 286 20.70 6.46 1.89
N SER A 287 19.96 7.55 1.77
CA SER A 287 20.15 8.75 2.60
C SER A 287 19.37 8.77 3.92
N HIS A 288 18.53 7.77 4.20
CA HIS A 288 17.80 7.69 5.47
C HIS A 288 18.70 7.15 6.59
N ALA A 289 18.56 7.71 7.79
CA ALA A 289 19.22 7.21 9.00
C ALA A 289 18.38 6.13 9.71
N GLY A 290 17.10 6.03 9.36
CA GLY A 290 16.12 5.11 9.93
C GLY A 290 15.52 4.14 8.91
N ALA A 291 14.76 3.16 9.42
CA ALA A 291 14.05 2.21 8.58
C ALA A 291 12.98 2.92 7.73
N VAL A 292 12.95 2.63 6.43
CA VAL A 292 11.91 3.18 5.54
C VAL A 292 10.62 2.38 5.74
N LYS A 293 9.55 3.07 6.13
CA LYS A 293 8.27 2.45 6.54
C LYS A 293 7.10 2.76 5.62
N SER A 294 7.21 3.80 4.79
CA SER A 294 6.16 4.16 3.86
C SER A 294 6.75 4.67 2.55
N LEU A 295 6.09 4.36 1.45
CA LEU A 295 6.46 4.78 0.10
C LEU A 295 5.20 5.24 -0.65
N ALA A 296 5.34 6.31 -1.41
CA ALA A 296 4.40 6.69 -2.44
C ALA A 296 5.16 6.89 -3.75
N LEU A 297 4.61 6.38 -4.85
CA LEU A 297 5.21 6.46 -6.16
C LEU A 297 4.25 7.17 -7.10
N VAL A 298 4.70 8.29 -7.67
CA VAL A 298 3.94 9.07 -8.65
C VAL A 298 4.73 9.07 -9.94
N ARG A 299 4.16 8.47 -10.99
CA ARG A 299 4.74 8.55 -12.34
C ARG A 299 4.05 9.68 -13.08
N LYS A 300 4.83 10.62 -13.61
CA LYS A 300 4.30 11.58 -14.58
C LYS A 300 4.38 10.94 -15.96
N PRO A 301 3.28 10.86 -16.74
CA PRO A 301 3.40 10.59 -18.16
C PRO A 301 4.31 11.66 -18.75
N GLY A 302 5.23 11.26 -19.63
CA GLY A 302 6.04 12.22 -20.38
C GLY A 302 5.08 13.09 -21.18
N GLY A 303 5.00 14.37 -20.85
CA GLY A 303 4.28 15.34 -21.66
C GLY A 303 5.20 15.80 -22.77
N ASP A 304 4.66 15.93 -23.98
CA ASP A 304 5.25 16.74 -25.04
C ASP A 304 5.48 18.15 -24.47
N HIS A 305 6.72 18.48 -24.12
CA HIS A 305 7.11 19.87 -23.89
C HIS A 305 7.64 20.40 -25.22
N ASP A 306 6.99 21.45 -25.67
CA ASP A 306 7.22 22.23 -26.88
C ASP A 306 8.51 23.08 -26.77
N ASP A 307 9.59 22.49 -26.28
CA ASP A 307 10.90 23.12 -26.13
C ASP A 307 11.94 22.36 -26.98
N GLY A 308 11.95 22.69 -28.27
CA GLY A 308 13.03 22.35 -29.20
C GLY A 308 13.08 20.88 -29.63
N PRO A 309 13.90 20.55 -30.66
CA PRO A 309 13.93 19.22 -31.25
C PRO A 309 14.61 18.25 -30.28
N CYS A 310 13.85 17.67 -29.36
CA CYS A 310 14.32 16.57 -28.54
C CYS A 310 14.31 15.27 -29.37
N ASP A 311 15.49 14.69 -29.57
CA ASP A 311 15.70 13.36 -30.12
C ASP A 311 14.84 12.32 -29.39
N GLY A 312 13.64 12.03 -29.92
CA GLY A 312 12.87 10.77 -29.87
C GLY A 312 12.75 9.95 -28.57
N CYS A 313 13.25 10.39 -27.43
CA CYS A 313 13.39 9.61 -26.21
C CYS A 313 12.34 10.06 -25.19
N CYS A 314 11.25 9.31 -25.11
CA CYS A 314 10.22 9.46 -24.11
C CYS A 314 10.76 9.07 -22.72
N CYS A 315 11.50 9.97 -22.07
CA CYS A 315 11.91 9.81 -20.69
C CYS A 315 10.68 9.99 -19.77
N SER A 316 10.41 8.99 -18.92
CA SER A 316 9.35 9.10 -17.92
C SER A 316 9.98 9.40 -16.57
N ALA A 317 9.60 10.51 -15.95
CA ALA A 317 10.03 10.85 -14.62
C ALA A 317 9.07 10.26 -13.59
N ALA A 318 9.61 9.52 -12.62
CA ALA A 318 8.91 9.07 -11.43
C ALA A 318 9.39 9.87 -10.22
N HIS A 319 8.46 10.30 -9.38
CA HIS A 319 8.74 10.86 -8.07
C HIS A 319 8.43 9.80 -7.02
N VAL A 320 9.43 9.47 -6.21
CA VAL A 320 9.29 8.56 -5.06
C VAL A 320 9.29 9.40 -3.80
N CYS A 321 8.26 9.29 -2.98
CA CYS A 321 8.26 9.86 -1.64
C CYS A 321 8.47 8.73 -0.63
N SER A 322 9.44 8.87 0.26
CA SER A 322 9.75 7.89 1.31
C SER A 322 9.60 8.50 2.69
N GLY A 323 8.92 7.79 3.59
CA GLY A 323 8.82 8.12 5.00
C GLY A 323 9.55 7.10 5.87
N SER A 324 10.34 7.57 6.81
CA SER A 324 11.26 6.73 7.61
C SER A 324 11.10 6.96 9.12
N LEU A 325 11.60 6.00 9.90
CA LEU A 325 11.67 6.08 11.36
C LEU A 325 12.71 7.08 11.89
N ASP A 326 13.48 7.72 11.01
CA ASP A 326 14.31 8.89 11.35
C ASP A 326 13.51 10.20 11.42
N CYS A 327 12.19 10.13 11.32
CA CYS A 327 11.27 11.26 11.28
C CYS A 327 11.38 12.13 10.02
N ASP A 328 12.11 11.69 8.98
CA ASP A 328 12.20 12.39 7.71
C ASP A 328 11.21 11.84 6.67
N VAL A 329 10.71 12.75 5.84
CA VAL A 329 10.13 12.43 4.52
C VAL A 329 11.09 12.94 3.45
N LYS A 330 11.47 12.06 2.50
CA LYS A 330 12.35 12.43 1.39
C LYS A 330 11.64 12.23 0.06
N ILE A 331 11.92 13.11 -0.90
CA ILE A 331 11.38 13.04 -2.26
C ILE A 331 12.55 12.82 -3.21
N TRP A 332 12.42 11.80 -4.05
CA TRP A 332 13.43 11.37 -4.99
C TRP A 332 12.87 11.51 -6.39
N ARG A 333 13.60 12.20 -7.26
CA ARG A 333 13.30 12.21 -8.69
C ARG A 333 14.09 11.10 -9.36
N VAL A 334 13.40 10.11 -9.89
CA VAL A 334 13.99 8.99 -10.63
C VAL A 334 13.58 9.14 -12.08
N THR A 335 14.54 9.47 -12.94
CA THR A 335 14.34 9.51 -14.39
C THR A 335 14.55 8.12 -14.97
N VAL A 336 13.51 7.62 -15.60
CA VAL A 336 13.49 6.31 -16.26
C VAL A 336 13.60 6.57 -17.75
N SER A 337 14.83 6.50 -18.28
CA SER A 337 15.06 6.57 -19.72
C SER A 337 14.56 5.30 -20.39
N CYS A 338 13.72 5.44 -21.42
CA CYS A 338 13.34 4.35 -22.29
C CYS A 338 14.48 4.11 -23.28
N LEU A 339 15.32 3.13 -23.01
CA LEU A 339 16.17 2.59 -24.07
C LEU A 339 15.28 1.68 -24.92
N ARG A 340 14.94 2.10 -26.14
CA ARG A 340 14.57 1.13 -27.18
C ARG A 340 15.85 0.38 -27.50
N VAL A 341 15.83 -0.93 -27.29
CA VAL A 341 16.85 -1.79 -27.90
C VAL A 341 16.63 -1.68 -29.43
N PRO A 342 17.69 -1.39 -30.22
CA PRO A 342 17.56 -1.20 -31.67
C PRO A 342 17.03 -2.45 -32.39
#